data_AF-A0A1C3KGD3-F1
#
_entry.id   AF-A0A1C3KGD3-F1
#
_cell.length_a   1.000
_cell.length_b   1.000
_cell.length_c   1.000
_cell.angle_alpha   90.00
_cell.angle_beta   90.00
_cell.angle_gamma   90.00
#
_symmetry.space_group_name_H-M   'P 1'
#
loop_
_entity.id
_entity.type
_entity.pdbx_description
1 polymer ?
#
loop_
_entity_poly.entity_id
_entity_poly.type
_entity_poly.pdbx_seq_one_letter_code
_entity_poly.pdbx_strand_id
1 'polypeptide(L)'
;MENRVNVLKSKLESFSFDLMLNNPVTLCQQCKLCDRVSINKKNEPWFENFCYQFVRNLETTEMINRNKTIDVRESRCKSLIYWMYDKVVNSYAKPGIKNNDKIIDELLEVWKNFNITLSQNAFSSKCEIPNSSEFTNLEEMKRRKIMSDYCENYSLFQKIRDYTEFENCHIYYDYFKDSLSKYKEETVQKCEVQDFFIKNCLSYCSNADPDDVLNKSKCKTIEIWPQEKKNDYMKKGDCEKLKEPDPQFIYEIKEVPFSEFTFSDKRAIILILFSLWGIFLTLIFLYKITPFRSWISSKLGKKKIIKDSFNEQSDDETLDADYESMDRNMENTGYNITYNSDWNSSR
;
A
#
# COMPACT_ATOMS: atom_id res chain seq x y z
N MET A 1 12.94 -6.10 5.53
CA MET A 1 12.34 -4.88 4.94
C MET A 1 11.28 -4.29 5.86
N GLU A 2 10.35 -5.11 6.36
CA GLU A 2 9.28 -4.70 7.29
C GLU A 2 9.76 -3.97 8.55
N ASN A 3 10.84 -4.44 9.20
CA ASN A 3 11.42 -3.76 10.36
C ASN A 3 11.89 -2.33 10.04
N ARG A 4 12.53 -2.12 8.87
CA ARG A 4 13.01 -0.79 8.44
C ARG A 4 11.83 0.18 8.25
N VAL A 5 10.75 -0.27 7.63
CA VAL A 5 9.54 0.54 7.42
C VAL A 5 8.90 0.93 8.75
N ASN A 6 8.78 -0.02 9.69
CA ASN A 6 8.21 0.25 11.01
C ASN A 6 9.05 1.26 11.82
N VAL A 7 10.38 1.14 11.76
CA VAL A 7 11.29 2.11 12.36
C VAL A 7 11.08 3.50 11.76
N LEU A 8 11.12 3.64 10.43
CA LEU A 8 10.96 4.94 9.76
C LEU A 8 9.60 5.57 10.08
N LYS A 9 8.53 4.78 10.01
CA LYS A 9 7.15 5.20 10.33
C LYS A 9 7.00 5.75 11.76
N SER A 10 7.82 5.30 12.70
CA SER A 10 7.73 5.70 14.11
C SER A 10 8.14 7.16 14.37
N LYS A 11 9.02 7.73 13.55
CA LYS A 11 9.56 9.10 13.77
C LYS A 11 9.46 10.04 12.57
N LEU A 12 9.32 9.52 11.35
CA LEU A 12 9.22 10.33 10.14
C LEU A 12 7.75 10.51 9.77
N GLU A 13 7.19 11.66 10.13
CA GLU A 13 5.76 11.91 9.94
C GLU A 13 5.35 11.99 8.47
N SER A 14 6.14 12.63 7.60
CA SER A 14 5.83 12.69 6.16
C SER A 14 5.90 11.31 5.51
N PHE A 15 6.88 10.49 5.88
CA PHE A 15 6.98 9.10 5.45
C PHE A 15 5.76 8.27 5.92
N SER A 16 5.35 8.45 7.17
CA SER A 16 4.17 7.79 7.72
C SER A 16 2.88 8.21 6.99
N PHE A 17 2.75 9.50 6.69
CA PHE A 17 1.64 10.06 5.93
C PHE A 17 1.54 9.48 4.52
N ASP A 18 2.65 9.42 3.78
CA ASP A 18 2.69 8.84 2.43
C ASP A 18 2.26 7.38 2.38
N LEU A 19 2.68 6.59 3.38
CA LEU A 19 2.25 5.21 3.51
C LEU A 19 0.74 5.12 3.76
N MET A 20 0.20 5.99 4.62
CA MET A 20 -1.23 6.01 4.91
C MET A 20 -2.07 6.27 3.67
N LEU A 21 -1.61 7.10 2.73
CA LEU A 21 -2.35 7.37 1.49
C LEU A 21 -2.61 6.11 0.65
N ASN A 22 -1.76 5.08 0.77
CA ASN A 22 -1.89 3.83 0.01
C ASN A 22 -2.56 2.70 0.79
N ASN A 23 -2.94 2.90 2.05
CA ASN A 23 -3.65 1.87 2.83
C ASN A 23 -4.97 1.46 2.14
N PRO A 24 -5.43 0.21 2.37
CA PRO A 24 -6.76 -0.22 1.94
C PRO A 24 -7.85 0.60 2.64
N VAL A 25 -9.02 0.69 2.00
CA VAL A 25 -10.20 1.32 2.60
C VAL A 25 -10.83 0.32 3.55
N THR A 26 -10.70 0.57 4.86
CA THR A 26 -11.35 -0.26 5.90
C THR A 26 -12.54 0.47 6.54
N LEU A 27 -12.38 1.76 6.84
CA LEU A 27 -13.41 2.62 7.38
C LEU A 27 -13.43 3.92 6.57
N CYS A 28 -14.60 4.30 6.05
CA CYS A 28 -14.77 5.54 5.31
C CYS A 28 -16.20 6.08 5.51
N GLN A 29 -16.33 7.17 6.28
CA GLN A 29 -17.66 7.68 6.66
C GLN A 29 -18.34 8.40 5.50
N GLN A 30 -17.53 9.00 4.62
CA GLN A 30 -18.00 9.83 3.52
C GLN A 30 -17.84 9.17 2.14
N CYS A 31 -17.47 7.89 2.03
CA CYS A 31 -17.29 7.24 0.73
C CYS A 31 -18.55 7.24 -0.16
N LYS A 32 -19.75 7.37 0.43
CA LYS A 32 -21.01 7.64 -0.29
C LYS A 32 -20.99 8.89 -1.18
N LEU A 33 -20.01 9.78 -1.01
CA LEU A 33 -19.79 10.93 -1.89
C LEU A 33 -19.38 10.49 -3.31
N CYS A 34 -18.72 9.33 -3.43
CA CYS A 34 -18.35 8.73 -4.70
C CYS A 34 -19.57 8.23 -5.50
N ASP A 35 -20.68 7.91 -4.85
CA ASP A 35 -21.88 7.41 -5.52
C ASP A 35 -22.64 8.49 -6.31
N ARG A 36 -22.28 9.76 -6.08
CA ARG A 36 -22.91 10.97 -6.65
C ARG A 36 -22.23 11.47 -7.93
N VAL A 37 -21.14 10.84 -8.36
CA VAL A 37 -20.44 11.16 -9.61
C VAL A 37 -21.23 10.68 -10.84
N SER A 38 -20.79 11.07 -12.04
CA SER A 38 -21.48 10.78 -13.29
C SER A 38 -21.74 9.27 -13.48
N ILE A 39 -22.92 8.93 -14.02
CA ILE A 39 -23.37 7.53 -14.21
C ILE A 39 -22.35 6.71 -15.03
N ASN A 40 -21.69 7.34 -16.00
CA ASN A 40 -20.71 6.68 -16.87
C ASN A 40 -19.44 6.25 -16.13
N LYS A 41 -19.13 6.87 -14.99
CA LYS A 41 -17.92 6.60 -14.20
C LYS A 41 -18.21 5.81 -12.94
N LYS A 42 -19.43 5.90 -12.43
CA LYS A 42 -19.99 5.01 -11.41
C LYS A 42 -19.92 3.53 -11.82
N ASN A 43 -20.02 3.23 -13.11
CA ASN A 43 -20.00 1.86 -13.62
C ASN A 43 -18.59 1.29 -13.85
N GLU A 44 -17.53 2.06 -13.55
CA GLU A 44 -16.14 1.64 -13.69
C GLU A 44 -15.62 1.18 -12.31
N PRO A 45 -15.49 -0.13 -12.04
CA PRO A 45 -15.16 -0.63 -10.70
C PRO A 45 -13.83 -0.10 -10.14
N TRP A 46 -12.87 0.18 -11.01
CA TRP A 46 -11.59 0.75 -10.62
C TRP A 46 -11.73 2.20 -10.12
N PHE A 47 -12.64 2.99 -10.70
CA PHE A 47 -12.86 4.38 -10.31
C PHE A 47 -13.55 4.43 -8.96
N GLU A 48 -14.52 3.54 -8.72
CA GLU A 48 -15.19 3.41 -7.42
C GLU A 48 -14.16 3.14 -6.31
N ASN A 49 -13.33 2.10 -6.46
CA ASN A 49 -12.30 1.78 -5.48
C ASN A 49 -11.32 2.94 -5.26
N PHE A 50 -10.87 3.58 -6.35
CA PHE A 50 -9.98 4.73 -6.25
C PHE A 50 -10.63 5.93 -5.56
N CYS A 51 -11.87 6.26 -5.90
CA CYS A 51 -12.61 7.35 -5.29
C CYS A 51 -12.82 7.10 -3.79
N TYR A 52 -13.12 5.86 -3.40
CA TYR A 52 -13.27 5.50 -1.99
C TYR A 52 -11.95 5.70 -1.24
N GLN A 53 -10.83 5.25 -1.83
CA GLN A 53 -9.50 5.47 -1.27
C GLN A 53 -9.19 6.96 -1.15
N PHE A 54 -9.55 7.75 -2.16
CA PHE A 54 -9.37 9.20 -2.15
C PHE A 54 -10.19 9.89 -1.05
N VAL A 55 -11.48 9.56 -0.89
CA VAL A 55 -12.31 10.12 0.19
C VAL A 55 -11.78 9.73 1.56
N ARG A 56 -11.37 8.48 1.75
CA ARG A 56 -10.72 8.02 2.98
C ARG A 56 -9.44 8.82 3.27
N ASN A 57 -8.66 9.14 2.23
CA ASN A 57 -7.47 9.96 2.35
C ASN A 57 -7.79 11.42 2.70
N LEU A 58 -8.88 11.99 2.19
CA LEU A 58 -9.38 13.30 2.62
C LEU A 58 -9.71 13.32 4.11
N GLU A 59 -10.45 12.32 4.61
CA GLU A 59 -10.77 12.15 6.04
C GLU A 59 -9.51 12.03 6.90
N THR A 60 -8.59 11.16 6.47
CA THR A 60 -7.32 10.91 7.17
C THR A 60 -6.47 12.18 7.24
N THR A 61 -6.37 12.91 6.12
CA THR A 61 -5.59 14.15 6.04
C THR A 61 -6.18 15.23 6.92
N GLU A 62 -7.51 15.42 6.91
CA GLU A 62 -8.19 16.36 7.81
C GLU A 62 -7.88 16.03 9.27
N MET A 63 -8.06 14.76 9.68
CA MET A 63 -7.82 14.32 11.05
C MET A 63 -6.39 14.60 11.51
N ILE A 64 -5.40 14.23 10.69
CA ILE A 64 -3.98 14.37 11.01
C ILE A 64 -3.55 15.84 11.03
N ASN A 65 -4.16 16.70 10.21
CA ASN A 65 -3.82 18.11 10.10
C ASN A 65 -4.32 18.97 11.28
N ARG A 66 -5.27 18.49 12.09
CA ARG A 66 -5.87 19.25 13.21
C ARG A 66 -4.86 19.92 14.14
N ASN A 67 -3.76 19.23 14.42
CA ASN A 67 -2.75 19.67 15.39
C ASN A 67 -1.41 20.07 14.74
N LYS A 68 -1.40 20.37 13.44
CA LYS A 68 -0.19 20.72 12.69
C LYS A 68 -0.09 22.21 12.42
N THR A 69 1.11 22.70 12.17
CA THR A 69 1.38 24.07 11.73
C THR A 69 0.86 24.28 10.29
N ILE A 70 0.63 25.53 9.90
CA ILE A 70 0.02 25.86 8.60
C ILE A 70 0.85 25.33 7.43
N ASP A 71 2.18 25.48 7.49
CA ASP A 71 3.13 24.99 6.49
C ASP A 71 3.13 23.47 6.36
N VAL A 72 3.05 22.73 7.47
CA VAL A 72 2.95 21.26 7.44
C VAL A 72 1.60 20.80 6.88
N ARG A 73 0.51 21.51 7.21
CA ARG A 73 -0.81 21.22 6.62
C ARG A 73 -0.80 21.43 5.10
N GLU A 74 -0.27 22.57 4.66
CA GLU A 74 -0.17 22.92 3.24
C GLU A 74 0.69 21.89 2.49
N SER A 75 1.84 21.54 3.05
CA SER A 75 2.71 20.47 2.54
C SER A 75 1.96 19.16 2.35
N ARG A 76 1.26 18.68 3.38
CA ARG A 76 0.48 17.41 3.32
C ARG A 76 -0.67 17.47 2.32
N CYS A 77 -1.35 18.61 2.22
CA CYS A 77 -2.37 18.81 1.22
C CYS A 77 -1.80 18.73 -0.20
N LYS A 78 -0.65 19.35 -0.45
CA LYS A 78 0.02 19.23 -1.76
C LYS A 78 0.51 17.81 -2.02
N SER A 79 0.99 17.08 -1.02
CA SER A 79 1.31 15.65 -1.14
C SER A 79 0.09 14.79 -1.48
N LEU A 80 -1.08 15.08 -0.89
CA LEU A 80 -2.34 14.42 -1.25
C LEU A 80 -2.77 14.71 -2.69
N ILE A 81 -2.66 15.97 -3.13
CA ILE A 81 -2.97 16.38 -4.51
C ILE A 81 -2.04 15.66 -5.50
N TYR A 82 -0.75 15.63 -5.21
CA TYR A 82 0.22 14.85 -5.98
C TYR A 82 -0.14 13.38 -6.03
N TRP A 83 -0.42 12.74 -4.88
CA TRP A 83 -0.79 11.33 -4.82
C TRP A 83 -2.03 11.02 -5.68
N MET A 84 -3.05 11.87 -5.62
CA MET A 84 -4.26 11.72 -6.42
C MET A 84 -3.92 11.77 -7.92
N TYR A 85 -3.16 12.77 -8.34
CA TYR A 85 -2.81 12.94 -9.75
C TYR A 85 -1.88 11.83 -10.26
N ASP A 86 -0.87 11.46 -9.48
CA ASP A 86 0.04 10.35 -9.75
C ASP A 86 -0.72 9.04 -9.95
N LYS A 87 -1.70 8.73 -9.10
CA LYS A 87 -2.56 7.55 -9.28
C LYS A 87 -3.38 7.61 -10.57
N VAL A 88 -3.99 8.75 -10.88
CA VAL A 88 -4.75 8.93 -12.13
C VAL A 88 -3.86 8.70 -13.35
N VAL A 89 -2.67 9.32 -13.38
CA VAL A 89 -1.74 9.24 -14.50
C VAL A 89 -1.10 7.85 -14.61
N ASN A 90 -0.55 7.31 -13.52
CA ASN A 90 0.27 6.10 -13.59
C ASN A 90 -0.49 4.79 -13.40
N SER A 91 -1.64 4.80 -12.73
CA SER A 91 -2.43 3.57 -12.50
C SER A 91 -3.59 3.43 -13.49
N TYR A 92 -4.14 4.54 -13.97
CA TYR A 92 -5.39 4.52 -14.74
C TYR A 92 -5.28 5.13 -16.15
N ALA A 93 -4.25 5.92 -16.45
CA ALA A 93 -4.00 6.38 -17.81
C ALA A 93 -3.25 5.28 -18.60
N LYS A 94 -4.01 4.44 -19.31
CA LYS A 94 -3.44 3.68 -20.43
C LYS A 94 -3.21 4.62 -21.62
N PRO A 95 -2.12 4.46 -22.40
CA PRO A 95 -1.95 5.19 -23.65
C PRO A 95 -3.17 4.93 -24.56
N GLY A 96 -4.00 5.96 -24.75
CA GLY A 96 -5.27 5.89 -25.50
C GLY A 96 -6.50 6.45 -24.79
N ILE A 97 -6.47 6.64 -23.47
CA ILE A 97 -7.61 7.20 -22.71
C ILE A 97 -7.51 8.74 -22.68
N LYS A 98 -8.19 9.43 -23.60
CA LYS A 98 -8.34 10.91 -23.66
C LYS A 98 -9.19 11.51 -22.52
N ASN A 99 -9.25 10.87 -21.35
CA ASN A 99 -10.27 11.11 -20.33
C ASN A 99 -9.69 11.47 -18.95
N ASN A 100 -8.39 11.75 -18.84
CA ASN A 100 -7.72 12.08 -17.56
C ASN A 100 -8.29 13.37 -16.95
N ASP A 101 -8.46 14.41 -17.76
CA ASP A 101 -9.01 15.70 -17.29
C ASP A 101 -10.41 15.50 -16.70
N LYS A 102 -11.25 14.66 -17.32
CA LYS A 102 -12.58 14.34 -16.80
C LYS A 102 -12.55 13.56 -15.49
N ILE A 103 -11.57 12.69 -15.30
CA ILE A 103 -11.40 11.94 -14.03
C ILE A 103 -11.03 12.92 -12.92
N ILE A 104 -10.11 13.84 -13.20
CA ILE A 104 -9.72 14.87 -12.23
C ILE A 104 -10.91 15.76 -11.88
N ASP A 105 -11.67 16.23 -12.86
CA ASP A 105 -12.86 17.05 -12.61
C ASP A 105 -13.87 16.35 -11.70
N GLU A 106 -14.14 15.05 -11.91
CA GLU A 106 -15.03 14.26 -11.06
C GLU A 106 -14.50 14.12 -9.62
N LEU A 107 -13.20 13.88 -9.45
CA LEU A 107 -12.58 13.82 -8.11
C LEU A 107 -12.63 15.18 -7.41
N LEU A 108 -12.47 16.28 -8.14
CA LEU A 108 -12.61 17.63 -7.61
C LEU A 108 -14.05 17.92 -7.17
N GLU A 109 -15.06 17.39 -7.87
CA GLU A 109 -16.46 17.46 -7.40
C GLU A 109 -16.67 16.70 -6.10
N VAL A 110 -16.10 15.49 -5.98
CA VAL A 110 -16.12 14.72 -4.73
C VAL A 110 -15.46 15.50 -3.59
N TRP A 111 -14.31 16.14 -3.84
CA TRP A 111 -13.61 16.98 -2.87
C TRP A 111 -14.46 18.19 -2.44
N LYS A 112 -15.12 18.88 -3.39
CA LYS A 112 -16.06 19.97 -3.09
C LYS A 112 -17.15 19.51 -2.12
N ASN A 113 -17.76 18.36 -2.40
CA ASN A 113 -18.81 17.81 -1.56
C ASN A 113 -18.30 17.40 -0.17
N PHE A 114 -17.10 16.86 -0.08
CA PHE A 114 -16.42 16.56 1.19
C PHE A 114 -16.21 17.81 2.04
N ASN A 115 -15.78 18.91 1.42
CA ASN A 115 -15.55 20.17 2.13
C ASN A 115 -16.85 20.78 2.68
N ILE A 116 -17.98 20.63 1.96
CA ILE A 116 -19.31 21.10 2.39
C ILE A 116 -19.85 20.31 3.59
N THR A 117 -19.61 19.00 3.66
CA THR A 117 -20.31 18.07 4.57
C THR A 117 -19.94 18.24 6.06
N LEU A 118 -18.89 19.01 6.40
CA LEU A 118 -18.49 19.28 7.79
C LEU A 118 -18.09 20.76 7.95
N SER A 119 -19.07 21.63 8.24
CA SER A 119 -18.85 23.05 8.55
C SER A 119 -19.41 23.37 9.92
N GLN A 120 -18.63 23.17 10.99
CA GLN A 120 -18.92 23.80 12.28
C GLN A 120 -17.70 24.29 13.09
N ASN A 121 -16.44 24.21 12.61
CA ASN A 121 -15.31 24.79 13.37
C ASN A 121 -14.33 25.57 12.49
N ALA A 122 -14.05 26.81 12.93
CA ALA A 122 -13.42 27.92 12.22
C ALA A 122 -11.89 27.83 12.01
N PHE A 123 -11.33 26.61 11.99
CA PHE A 123 -9.95 26.38 11.56
C PHE A 123 -9.94 25.08 10.75
N SER A 124 -10.29 25.14 9.46
CA SER A 124 -10.38 23.95 8.64
C SER A 124 -9.00 23.30 8.53
N SER A 125 -8.82 22.16 9.17
CA SER A 125 -7.70 21.23 8.93
C SER A 125 -7.82 20.56 7.56
N LYS A 126 -8.94 20.78 6.87
CA LYS A 126 -9.18 20.39 5.49
C LYS A 126 -8.25 21.11 4.55
N CYS A 127 -7.93 20.40 3.48
CA CYS A 127 -7.20 20.93 2.36
C CYS A 127 -8.10 21.79 1.47
N GLU A 128 -7.53 22.89 0.98
CA GLU A 128 -8.13 23.68 -0.07
C GLU A 128 -8.25 22.85 -1.35
N ILE A 129 -9.30 23.13 -2.11
CA ILE A 129 -9.62 22.40 -3.33
C ILE A 129 -8.70 22.97 -4.42
N PRO A 130 -7.82 22.15 -5.02
CA PRO A 130 -6.93 22.64 -6.06
C PRO A 130 -7.71 23.03 -7.32
N ASN A 131 -7.15 23.97 -8.08
CA ASN A 131 -7.70 24.32 -9.37
C ASN A 131 -7.34 23.24 -10.41
N SER A 132 -8.21 23.00 -11.40
CA SER A 132 -7.93 22.00 -12.45
C SER A 132 -6.65 22.31 -13.23
N SER A 133 -6.30 23.61 -13.33
CA SER A 133 -5.05 24.07 -13.94
C SER A 133 -3.77 23.66 -13.20
N GLU A 134 -3.86 23.25 -11.92
CA GLU A 134 -2.70 22.74 -11.17
C GLU A 134 -2.26 21.34 -11.64
N PHE A 135 -3.13 20.60 -12.35
CA PHE A 135 -2.90 19.23 -12.82
C PHE A 135 -2.27 19.20 -14.22
N THR A 136 -1.14 19.89 -14.38
CA THR A 136 -0.48 20.03 -15.69
C THR A 136 0.91 19.42 -15.75
N ASN A 137 1.63 19.37 -14.62
CA ASN A 137 3.01 18.91 -14.57
C ASN A 137 3.26 17.98 -13.37
N LEU A 138 3.14 16.67 -13.59
CA LEU A 138 3.34 15.65 -12.56
C LEU A 138 4.78 15.65 -12.01
N GLU A 139 5.77 15.88 -12.88
CA GLU A 139 7.19 15.90 -12.51
C GLU A 139 7.50 17.07 -11.57
N GLU A 140 6.96 18.25 -11.87
CA GLU A 140 7.10 19.42 -10.99
C GLU A 140 6.45 19.17 -9.62
N MET A 141 5.25 18.59 -9.59
CA MET A 141 4.58 18.24 -8.33
C MET A 141 5.38 17.22 -7.53
N LYS A 142 5.95 16.19 -8.18
CA LYS A 142 6.85 15.21 -7.56
C LYS A 142 8.06 15.89 -6.93
N ARG A 143 8.72 16.80 -7.66
CA ARG A 143 9.87 17.57 -7.18
C ARG A 143 9.51 18.36 -5.91
N ARG A 144 8.40 19.11 -5.96
CA ARG A 144 7.94 19.91 -4.81
C ARG A 144 7.60 19.04 -3.59
N LYS A 145 7.02 17.86 -3.81
CA LYS A 145 6.79 16.87 -2.74
C LYS A 145 8.09 16.39 -2.09
N ILE A 146 9.06 15.93 -2.89
CA ILE A 146 10.37 15.45 -2.38
C ILE A 146 11.03 16.50 -1.50
N MET A 147 10.98 17.76 -1.93
CA MET A 147 11.50 18.89 -1.18
C MET A 147 10.78 19.09 0.16
N SER A 148 9.45 19.14 0.16
CA SER A 148 8.68 19.28 1.39
C SER A 148 8.92 18.13 2.38
N ASP A 149 8.94 16.89 1.90
CA ASP A 149 9.18 15.72 2.75
C ASP A 149 10.57 15.75 3.39
N TYR A 150 11.57 16.16 2.62
CA TYR A 150 12.93 16.34 3.09
C TYR A 150 12.98 17.38 4.22
N CYS A 151 12.35 18.54 4.03
CA CYS A 151 12.36 19.61 5.02
C CYS A 151 11.59 19.27 6.30
N GLU A 152 10.42 18.65 6.20
CA GLU A 152 9.62 18.25 7.36
C GLU A 152 10.44 17.30 8.27
N ASN A 153 11.22 16.41 7.65
CA ASN A 153 12.07 15.45 8.36
C ASN A 153 13.42 16.04 8.82
N TYR A 154 13.80 17.24 8.36
CA TYR A 154 15.14 17.78 8.61
C TYR A 154 15.47 17.98 10.08
N SER A 155 14.48 18.37 10.89
CA SER A 155 14.65 18.51 12.34
C SER A 155 15.04 17.19 13.02
N LEU A 156 14.58 16.05 12.50
CA LEU A 156 14.98 14.73 12.98
C LEU A 156 16.41 14.40 12.54
N PHE A 157 16.76 14.75 11.30
CA PHE A 157 18.11 14.56 10.76
C PHE A 157 19.15 15.34 11.56
N GLN A 158 18.86 16.57 11.97
CA GLN A 158 19.72 17.35 12.85
C GLN A 158 19.95 16.64 14.19
N LYS A 159 18.93 15.99 14.78
CA LYS A 159 19.10 15.23 16.02
C LYS A 159 20.03 14.03 15.83
N ILE A 160 19.95 13.33 14.70
CA ILE A 160 20.82 12.19 14.35
C ILE A 160 22.30 12.60 14.23
N ARG A 161 22.60 13.89 13.99
CA ARG A 161 23.96 14.41 14.04
C ARG A 161 24.56 14.33 15.44
N ASP A 162 23.75 14.67 16.45
CA ASP A 162 24.23 15.03 17.78
C ASP A 162 24.24 13.83 18.76
N TYR A 163 23.42 12.80 18.53
CA TYR A 163 23.29 11.64 19.45
C TYR A 163 24.07 10.41 18.98
N THR A 164 24.89 9.84 19.88
CA THR A 164 25.57 8.54 19.69
C THR A 164 24.65 7.34 19.89
N GLU A 165 23.58 7.50 20.69
CA GLU A 165 22.67 6.42 21.10
C GLU A 165 21.26 6.60 20.53
N PHE A 166 21.17 7.12 19.30
CA PHE A 166 19.88 7.19 18.64
C PHE A 166 19.46 5.78 18.21
N GLU A 167 18.41 5.24 18.84
CA GLU A 167 17.92 3.90 18.50
C GLU A 167 17.66 3.79 16.99
N ASN A 168 18.14 2.69 16.39
CA ASN A 168 18.06 2.43 14.96
C ASN A 168 18.74 3.51 14.08
N CYS A 169 19.75 4.21 14.59
CA CYS A 169 20.33 5.35 13.88
C CYS A 169 20.75 5.09 12.43
N HIS A 170 21.33 3.92 12.14
CA HIS A 170 21.75 3.53 10.80
C HIS A 170 20.58 3.54 9.80
N ILE A 171 19.38 3.11 10.21
CA ILE A 171 18.18 3.12 9.36
C ILE A 171 17.81 4.55 8.96
N TYR A 172 17.83 5.47 9.92
CA TYR A 172 17.51 6.87 9.64
C TYR A 172 18.63 7.57 8.86
N TYR A 173 19.89 7.21 9.13
CA TYR A 173 21.03 7.71 8.37
C TYR A 173 20.92 7.32 6.88
N ASP A 174 20.67 6.04 6.59
CA ASP A 174 20.49 5.57 5.22
C ASP A 174 19.31 6.27 4.54
N TYR A 175 18.16 6.34 5.21
CA TYR A 175 16.98 7.04 4.68
C TYR A 175 17.29 8.51 4.39
N PHE A 176 17.99 9.19 5.29
CA PHE A 176 18.36 10.58 5.12
C PHE A 176 19.31 10.77 3.94
N LYS A 177 20.33 9.90 3.81
CA LYS A 177 21.27 9.91 2.69
C LYS A 177 20.54 9.76 1.35
N ASP A 178 19.59 8.83 1.28
CA ASP A 178 18.78 8.60 0.08
C ASP A 178 17.87 9.81 -0.21
N SER A 179 17.22 10.36 0.82
CA SER A 179 16.33 11.51 0.73
C SER A 179 17.07 12.77 0.28
N LEU A 180 18.28 13.02 0.82
CA LEU A 180 19.13 14.12 0.40
C LEU A 180 19.57 13.98 -1.06
N SER A 181 19.96 12.77 -1.47
CA SER A 181 20.40 12.51 -2.84
C SER A 181 19.28 12.84 -3.83
N LYS A 182 18.05 12.39 -3.55
CA LYS A 182 16.85 12.72 -4.34
C LYS A 182 16.56 14.22 -4.33
N TYR A 183 16.62 14.87 -3.17
CA TYR A 183 16.43 16.32 -3.07
C TYR A 183 17.43 17.08 -3.95
N LYS A 184 18.71 16.70 -3.93
CA LYS A 184 19.75 17.33 -4.74
C LYS A 184 19.56 17.14 -6.23
N GLU A 185 19.31 15.90 -6.65
CA GLU A 185 19.10 15.54 -8.04
C GLU A 185 17.89 16.28 -8.63
N GLU A 186 16.77 16.24 -7.92
CA GLU A 186 15.49 16.74 -8.42
C GLU A 186 15.33 18.26 -8.20
N THR A 187 15.96 18.85 -7.17
CA THR A 187 15.61 20.21 -6.69
C THR A 187 16.74 21.24 -6.73
N VAL A 188 17.97 20.88 -6.37
CA VAL A 188 19.08 21.88 -6.27
C VAL A 188 19.43 22.50 -7.63
N GLN A 189 19.13 21.84 -8.74
CA GLN A 189 19.29 22.43 -10.08
C GLN A 189 18.39 23.67 -10.30
N LYS A 190 17.28 23.79 -9.57
CA LYS A 190 16.25 24.82 -9.73
C LYS A 190 15.72 25.24 -8.35
N CYS A 191 16.55 25.92 -7.56
CA CYS A 191 16.06 26.52 -6.32
C CYS A 191 15.48 27.92 -6.58
N GLU A 192 14.16 28.02 -6.57
CA GLU A 192 13.44 29.29 -6.69
C GLU A 192 12.58 29.54 -5.45
N VAL A 193 12.58 30.77 -4.93
CA VAL A 193 11.89 31.10 -3.68
C VAL A 193 10.40 30.71 -3.68
N GLN A 194 9.77 30.80 -4.84
CA GLN A 194 8.35 30.46 -5.07
C GLN A 194 8.04 28.95 -5.06
N ASP A 195 9.06 28.09 -5.08
CA ASP A 195 8.86 26.64 -5.12
C ASP A 195 8.63 26.02 -3.73
N PHE A 196 8.83 26.78 -2.65
CA PHE A 196 8.86 26.28 -1.28
C PHE A 196 7.54 26.47 -0.54
N PHE A 197 6.88 25.35 -0.22
CA PHE A 197 5.68 25.35 0.63
C PHE A 197 6.03 25.57 2.11
N ILE A 198 7.14 24.98 2.56
CA ILE A 198 7.66 25.20 3.91
C ILE A 198 8.70 26.32 3.83
N LYS A 199 8.36 27.51 4.33
CA LYS A 199 9.23 28.71 4.24
C LYS A 199 10.64 28.48 4.80
N ASN A 200 10.75 27.66 5.86
CA ASN A 200 12.03 27.33 6.48
C ASN A 200 12.90 26.39 5.63
N CYS A 201 12.39 25.85 4.51
CA CYS A 201 13.18 25.06 3.57
C CYS A 201 14.18 25.88 2.76
N LEU A 202 13.90 27.17 2.54
CA LEU A 202 14.68 28.02 1.64
C LEU A 202 16.16 28.06 2.02
N SER A 203 16.46 27.98 3.32
CA SER A 203 17.82 27.94 3.84
C SER A 203 18.62 26.73 3.34
N TYR A 204 17.97 25.62 2.95
CA TYR A 204 18.63 24.40 2.47
C TYR A 204 19.03 24.46 1.00
N CYS A 205 18.51 25.43 0.24
CA CYS A 205 18.96 25.62 -1.13
C CYS A 205 20.35 26.20 -1.26
N SER A 206 20.66 27.13 -0.35
CA SER A 206 21.87 27.93 -0.42
C SER A 206 22.99 27.33 0.42
N ASN A 207 22.62 26.54 1.44
CA ASN A 207 23.56 25.97 2.39
C ASN A 207 23.71 24.46 2.19
N ALA A 208 24.94 24.02 1.99
CA ALA A 208 25.36 22.62 2.05
C ALA A 208 25.23 21.97 3.45
N ASP A 209 24.46 22.57 4.37
CA ASP A 209 24.17 22.07 5.72
C ASP A 209 23.71 20.58 5.74
N PRO A 210 22.96 20.07 4.74
CA PRO A 210 22.63 18.65 4.66
C PRO A 210 23.83 17.70 4.61
N ASP A 211 24.88 18.07 3.86
CA ASP A 211 26.09 17.27 3.75
C ASP A 211 26.85 17.28 5.08
N ASP A 212 26.82 18.42 5.77
CA ASP A 212 27.40 18.56 7.09
C ASP A 212 26.72 17.65 8.11
N VAL A 213 25.40 17.54 8.09
CA VAL A 213 24.65 16.60 8.94
C VAL A 213 25.06 15.16 8.66
N LEU A 214 25.17 14.75 7.39
CA LEU A 214 25.60 13.38 7.02
C LEU A 214 27.08 13.11 7.33
N ASN A 215 27.95 14.10 7.14
CA ASN A 215 29.39 13.96 7.35
C ASN A 215 29.76 13.97 8.82
N LYS A 216 29.03 14.73 9.65
CA LYS A 216 29.24 14.83 11.10
C LYS A 216 28.44 13.78 11.88
N SER A 217 27.44 13.13 11.27
CA SER A 217 26.65 12.12 11.95
C SER A 217 27.53 10.94 12.38
N LYS A 218 27.47 10.64 13.67
CA LYS A 218 28.10 9.46 14.28
C LYS A 218 27.40 8.15 13.90
N CYS A 219 26.28 8.24 13.17
CA CYS A 219 25.50 7.13 12.67
C CYS A 219 25.89 6.68 11.27
N LYS A 220 26.78 7.43 10.60
CA LYS A 220 27.49 6.99 9.42
C LYS A 220 28.18 5.69 9.77
N THR A 221 27.58 4.58 9.34
CA THR A 221 28.06 3.27 9.77
C THR A 221 29.42 3.04 9.14
N ILE A 222 30.37 2.68 9.98
CA ILE A 222 31.56 1.91 9.67
C ILE A 222 31.23 0.97 8.51
N GLU A 223 31.82 1.20 7.33
CA GLU A 223 31.87 0.23 6.25
C GLU A 223 32.59 -1.03 6.79
N ILE A 224 31.85 -1.94 7.42
CA ILE A 224 32.27 -3.30 7.80
C ILE A 224 33.67 -3.38 8.47
N TRP A 225 33.90 -2.88 9.69
CA TRP A 225 35.12 -3.25 10.46
C TRP A 225 34.97 -3.06 11.98
N PRO A 226 35.06 -4.12 12.79
CA PRO A 226 36.05 -4.14 13.86
C PRO A 226 37.40 -4.41 13.19
N GLN A 227 38.23 -3.36 13.02
CA GLN A 227 39.61 -3.44 12.49
C GLN A 227 40.48 -4.49 13.21
N GLU A 228 40.04 -5.01 14.35
CA GLU A 228 40.71 -6.06 15.12
C GLU A 228 40.49 -7.49 14.59
N LYS A 229 39.51 -7.74 13.71
CA LYS A 229 39.36 -9.04 13.01
C LYS A 229 39.93 -9.04 11.58
N LYS A 230 40.84 -8.07 11.38
CA LYS A 230 41.91 -7.93 10.38
C LYS A 230 42.48 -9.21 9.75
N ASN A 231 42.74 -10.15 10.65
CA ASN A 231 43.84 -11.08 10.50
C ASN A 231 43.40 -12.55 10.46
N ASP A 232 42.09 -12.81 10.39
CA ASP A 232 41.54 -14.17 10.45
C ASP A 232 41.08 -14.72 9.10
N TYR A 233 41.48 -14.07 8.00
CA TYR A 233 41.43 -14.72 6.70
C TYR A 233 42.64 -15.63 6.56
N MET A 234 42.37 -16.94 6.49
CA MET A 234 43.34 -17.96 6.09
C MET A 234 44.16 -17.45 4.90
N LYS A 235 45.49 -17.56 5.01
CA LYS A 235 46.38 -17.16 3.92
C LYS A 235 46.09 -18.04 2.72
N LYS A 236 46.21 -17.49 1.51
CA LYS A 236 45.92 -18.16 0.23
C LYS A 236 46.57 -19.56 0.08
N GLY A 237 47.68 -19.82 0.77
CA GLY A 237 48.35 -21.13 0.81
C GLY A 237 47.61 -22.22 1.60
N ASP A 238 46.69 -21.87 2.51
CA ASP A 238 45.93 -22.86 3.28
C ASP A 238 44.75 -23.44 2.49
N CYS A 239 44.29 -22.75 1.43
CA CYS A 239 43.31 -23.29 0.48
C CYS A 239 43.91 -24.31 -0.50
N GLU A 240 45.23 -24.28 -0.72
CA GLU A 240 45.90 -25.22 -1.63
C GLU A 240 46.14 -26.58 -0.96
N LYS A 241 46.32 -26.61 0.38
CA LYS A 241 46.36 -27.86 1.17
C LYS A 241 45.04 -28.63 1.19
N LEU A 242 43.91 -27.99 0.85
CA LEU A 242 42.60 -28.63 0.77
C LEU A 242 42.29 -29.24 -0.61
N LYS A 243 43.21 -29.09 -1.59
CA LYS A 243 43.06 -29.66 -2.95
C LYS A 243 43.76 -31.01 -3.14
N GLU A 244 44.51 -31.49 -2.16
CA GLU A 244 45.06 -32.84 -2.19
C GLU A 244 44.01 -33.84 -1.67
N PRO A 245 43.68 -34.91 -2.42
CA PRO A 245 42.76 -35.92 -1.95
C PRO A 245 43.45 -36.82 -0.91
N ASP A 246 42.98 -36.79 0.34
CA ASP A 246 43.40 -37.73 1.39
C ASP A 246 42.73 -39.11 1.15
N PRO A 247 43.39 -40.25 1.46
CA PRO A 247 43.04 -41.56 0.96
C PRO A 247 41.75 -42.14 1.58
N GLN A 248 40.95 -42.75 0.70
CA GLN A 248 39.92 -43.76 0.93
C GLN A 248 39.54 -44.03 2.39
N PHE A 249 38.48 -43.37 2.88
CA PHE A 249 37.66 -43.89 3.97
C PHE A 249 36.34 -44.41 3.41
N ILE A 250 36.18 -45.72 3.49
CA ILE A 250 34.95 -46.46 3.15
C ILE A 250 33.87 -46.04 4.17
N TYR A 251 32.79 -45.42 3.68
CA TYR A 251 31.59 -45.22 4.49
C TYR A 251 30.78 -46.51 4.51
N GLU A 252 30.70 -47.14 5.68
CA GLU A 252 29.78 -48.24 5.96
C GLU A 252 28.36 -47.64 6.06
N ILE A 253 27.48 -47.96 5.10
CA ILE A 253 26.09 -47.50 5.09
C ILE A 253 25.33 -48.33 6.14
N LYS A 254 25.08 -47.75 7.31
CA LYS A 254 24.03 -48.25 8.20
C LYS A 254 22.68 -47.76 7.70
N GLU A 255 21.90 -48.67 7.13
CA GLU A 255 20.49 -48.44 6.83
C GLU A 255 19.75 -48.10 8.11
N VAL A 256 19.19 -46.89 8.17
CA VAL A 256 18.28 -46.48 9.24
C VAL A 256 16.93 -47.13 8.93
N PRO A 257 16.39 -48.01 9.80
CA PRO A 257 15.10 -48.63 9.53
C PRO A 257 14.00 -47.57 9.60
N PHE A 258 13.24 -47.43 8.53
CA PHE A 258 12.02 -46.64 8.50
C PHE A 258 11.05 -47.19 9.55
N SER A 259 10.60 -46.34 10.49
CA SER A 259 9.55 -46.71 11.43
C SER A 259 8.24 -46.92 10.68
N GLU A 260 7.72 -48.14 10.67
CA GLU A 260 6.40 -48.45 10.15
C GLU A 260 5.32 -47.60 10.84
N PHE A 261 4.43 -47.03 10.04
CA PHE A 261 3.34 -46.17 10.49
C PHE A 261 2.33 -47.01 11.28
N THR A 262 2.30 -46.86 12.60
CA THR A 262 1.31 -47.55 13.46
C THR A 262 0.26 -46.55 13.95
N PHE A 263 -1.00 -47.00 14.07
CA PHE A 263 -2.17 -46.18 14.45
C PHE A 263 -2.09 -45.52 15.83
N SER A 264 -1.04 -45.79 16.62
CA SER A 264 -0.79 -45.19 17.94
C SER A 264 0.12 -43.94 17.87
N ASP A 265 0.62 -43.59 16.69
CA ASP A 265 1.46 -42.40 16.53
C ASP A 265 0.60 -41.12 16.59
N LYS A 266 1.04 -40.14 17.39
CA LYS A 266 0.43 -38.80 17.51
C LYS A 266 0.28 -38.09 16.16
N ARG A 267 1.07 -38.48 15.15
CA ARG A 267 0.94 -38.04 13.76
C ARG A 267 -0.37 -38.48 13.10
N ALA A 268 -0.91 -39.65 13.46
CA ALA A 268 -2.19 -40.14 12.96
C ALA A 268 -3.37 -39.28 13.44
N ILE A 269 -3.30 -38.76 14.67
CA ILE A 269 -4.32 -37.84 15.21
C ILE A 269 -4.40 -36.57 14.36
N ILE A 270 -3.24 -36.01 14.00
CA ILE A 270 -3.15 -34.82 13.14
C ILE A 270 -3.76 -35.12 11.76
N LEU A 271 -3.44 -36.28 11.16
CA LEU A 271 -3.98 -36.68 9.86
C LEU A 271 -5.50 -36.91 9.88
N ILE A 272 -6.05 -37.47 10.96
CA ILE A 272 -7.50 -37.65 11.13
C ILE A 272 -8.18 -36.28 11.25
N LEU A 273 -7.61 -35.36 12.02
CA LEU A 273 -8.16 -34.01 12.17
C LEU A 273 -8.17 -33.27 10.83
N PHE A 274 -7.08 -33.30 10.06
CA PHE A 274 -7.04 -32.69 8.73
C PHE A 274 -8.02 -33.35 7.75
N SER A 275 -8.20 -34.67 7.82
CA SER A 275 -9.17 -35.38 6.98
C SER A 275 -10.61 -34.97 7.30
N LEU A 276 -10.96 -34.86 8.58
CA LEU A 276 -12.28 -34.39 9.03
C LEU A 276 -12.53 -32.94 8.62
N TRP A 277 -11.50 -32.08 8.71
CA TRP A 277 -11.58 -30.69 8.28
C TRP A 277 -11.77 -30.56 6.77
N GLY A 278 -11.07 -31.37 6.00
CA GLY A 278 -11.24 -31.45 4.55
C GLY A 278 -12.67 -31.86 4.16
N ILE A 279 -13.22 -32.89 4.81
CA ILE A 279 -14.60 -33.33 4.59
C ILE A 279 -15.59 -32.20 4.92
N PHE A 280 -15.41 -31.51 6.05
CA PHE A 280 -16.28 -30.39 6.44
C PHE A 280 -16.28 -29.26 5.41
N LEU A 281 -15.10 -28.85 4.93
CA LEU A 281 -14.96 -27.81 3.90
C LEU A 281 -15.60 -28.25 2.58
N THR A 282 -15.41 -29.50 2.16
CA THR A 282 -16.07 -30.01 0.94
C THR A 282 -17.59 -29.99 1.06
N LEU A 283 -18.16 -30.31 2.22
CA LEU A 283 -19.60 -30.23 2.46
C LEU A 283 -20.13 -28.78 2.42
N ILE A 284 -19.36 -27.80 2.91
CA ILE A 284 -19.72 -26.37 2.81
C ILE A 284 -19.71 -25.92 1.35
N PHE A 285 -18.66 -26.26 0.60
CA PHE A 285 -18.58 -25.92 -0.82
C PHE A 285 -19.71 -26.57 -1.63
N LEU A 286 -19.98 -27.86 -1.37
CA LEU A 286 -21.09 -28.57 -2.01
C LEU A 286 -22.46 -28.04 -1.57
N TYR A 287 -22.63 -27.56 -0.34
CA TYR A 287 -23.85 -26.88 0.11
C TYR A 287 -24.10 -25.57 -0.66
N LYS A 288 -23.04 -24.86 -1.04
CA LYS A 288 -23.12 -23.61 -1.82
C LYS A 288 -23.42 -23.86 -3.31
N ILE A 289 -23.01 -25.03 -3.86
CA ILE A 289 -23.07 -25.35 -5.29
C ILE A 289 -24.26 -26.28 -5.66
N THR A 290 -24.68 -27.17 -4.76
CA THR A 290 -25.78 -28.12 -4.99
C THR A 290 -27.13 -27.42 -4.71
N PRO A 291 -28.23 -27.64 -5.47
CA PRO A 291 -29.54 -27.00 -5.26
C PRO A 291 -30.27 -27.43 -3.97
N PHE A 292 -29.53 -27.93 -2.98
CA PHE A 292 -29.98 -28.36 -1.68
C PHE A 292 -30.48 -27.20 -0.80
N ARG A 293 -30.00 -25.97 -1.02
CA ARG A 293 -30.48 -24.75 -0.34
C ARG A 293 -31.97 -24.51 -0.58
N SER A 294 -32.44 -24.72 -1.81
CA SER A 294 -33.87 -24.63 -2.16
C SER A 294 -34.69 -25.82 -1.65
N TRP A 295 -34.08 -27.00 -1.54
CA TRP A 295 -34.75 -28.19 -1.01
C TRP A 295 -34.99 -28.09 0.51
N ILE A 296 -34.00 -27.62 1.27
CA ILE A 296 -34.11 -27.41 2.73
C ILE A 296 -35.04 -26.23 3.07
N SER A 297 -34.95 -25.11 2.34
CA SER A 297 -35.86 -23.98 2.55
C SER A 297 -37.32 -24.34 2.23
N SER A 298 -37.55 -25.22 1.23
CA SER A 298 -38.88 -25.74 0.92
C SER A 298 -39.45 -26.67 2.01
N LYS A 299 -38.59 -27.38 2.75
CA LYS A 299 -39.00 -28.27 3.85
C LYS A 299 -39.21 -27.54 5.18
N LEU A 300 -38.55 -26.40 5.39
CA LEU A 300 -38.68 -25.57 6.60
C LEU A 300 -39.75 -24.47 6.47
N GLY A 301 -40.29 -24.24 5.28
CA GLY A 301 -41.37 -23.28 5.04
C GLY A 301 -42.75 -23.81 5.41
N LYS A 302 -43.10 -23.82 6.71
CA LYS A 302 -44.49 -23.68 7.20
C LYS A 302 -44.52 -23.38 8.71
N LYS A 303 -44.16 -22.16 9.10
CA LYS A 303 -44.78 -21.45 10.24
C LYS A 303 -44.64 -19.93 10.10
N LYS A 304 -45.75 -19.27 10.40
CA LYS A 304 -46.15 -17.87 10.18
C LYS A 304 -45.39 -16.86 11.05
N ILE A 305 -45.12 -15.67 10.47
CA ILE A 305 -45.16 -14.30 11.06
C ILE A 305 -44.06 -14.03 12.13
N ILE A 306 -43.17 -13.05 12.03
CA ILE A 306 -43.38 -11.59 12.21
C ILE A 306 -42.28 -10.83 11.45
N LYS A 307 -42.72 -9.79 10.72
CA LYS A 307 -41.92 -8.67 10.22
C LYS A 307 -41.80 -7.65 11.35
N ASP A 308 -40.58 -7.41 11.86
CA ASP A 308 -39.95 -6.08 11.92
C ASP A 308 -38.66 -6.09 12.77
N SER A 309 -37.66 -5.38 12.22
CA SER A 309 -36.45 -4.83 12.82
C SER A 309 -35.61 -5.73 13.75
N PHE A 310 -34.58 -6.38 13.22
CA PHE A 310 -33.30 -6.48 13.92
C PHE A 310 -32.14 -6.47 12.92
N ASN A 311 -31.26 -5.50 13.16
CA ASN A 311 -29.86 -5.37 12.76
C ASN A 311 -29.21 -6.67 12.25
N GLU A 312 -28.78 -6.68 10.99
CA GLU A 312 -27.80 -7.65 10.49
C GLU A 312 -26.64 -6.89 9.85
N GLN A 313 -25.70 -6.57 10.73
CA GLN A 313 -24.27 -6.60 10.44
C GLN A 313 -23.98 -7.88 9.64
N SER A 314 -23.55 -7.75 8.40
CA SER A 314 -23.00 -8.86 7.62
C SER A 314 -21.56 -8.52 7.29
N ASP A 315 -20.73 -9.42 7.77
CA ASP A 315 -19.28 -9.36 7.81
C ASP A 315 -18.66 -9.45 6.41
N ASP A 316 -17.47 -8.85 6.32
CA ASP A 316 -16.46 -9.08 5.29
C ASP A 316 -16.25 -10.57 5.01
N GLU A 317 -16.14 -10.94 3.73
CA GLU A 317 -15.24 -12.01 3.32
C GLU A 317 -14.65 -11.69 1.94
N THR A 318 -13.44 -11.17 2.01
CA THR A 318 -12.42 -11.08 0.97
C THR A 318 -12.20 -12.42 0.27
N LEU A 319 -12.21 -12.40 -1.07
CA LEU A 319 -11.62 -13.46 -1.88
C LEU A 319 -10.47 -12.86 -2.70
N ASP A 320 -9.26 -13.11 -2.22
CA ASP A 320 -8.04 -13.10 -3.01
C ASP A 320 -8.17 -14.12 -4.15
N ALA A 321 -7.79 -13.71 -5.35
CA ALA A 321 -7.37 -14.62 -6.40
C ALA A 321 -6.28 -13.94 -7.23
N ASP A 322 -5.03 -14.11 -6.77
CA ASP A 322 -3.89 -14.21 -7.67
C ASP A 322 -4.10 -15.42 -8.59
N TYR A 323 -4.04 -15.21 -9.91
CA TYR A 323 -3.61 -16.24 -10.86
C TYR A 323 -2.73 -15.61 -11.93
N GLU A 324 -1.47 -16.05 -11.91
CA GLU A 324 -0.48 -15.87 -12.96
C GLU A 324 -0.92 -16.49 -14.30
N SER A 325 -0.39 -15.88 -15.36
CA SER A 325 -0.02 -16.45 -16.67
C SER A 325 -0.81 -17.64 -17.22
N MET A 326 -1.51 -17.43 -18.34
CA MET A 326 -1.26 -18.21 -19.55
C MET A 326 -1.58 -17.38 -20.79
N ASP A 327 -0.52 -17.14 -21.57
CA ASP A 327 -0.55 -16.82 -22.99
C ASP A 327 -1.30 -17.94 -23.74
N ARG A 328 -2.47 -17.62 -24.31
CA ARG A 328 -3.04 -18.30 -25.48
C ARG A 328 -3.91 -17.34 -26.28
N ASN A 329 -3.39 -16.96 -27.44
CA ASN A 329 -4.16 -16.41 -28.56
C ASN A 329 -5.38 -17.28 -28.85
N MET A 330 -6.58 -16.69 -28.89
CA MET A 330 -7.68 -17.26 -29.66
C MET A 330 -8.51 -16.14 -30.28
N GLU A 331 -8.36 -16.02 -31.60
CA GLU A 331 -9.13 -15.15 -32.46
C GLU A 331 -10.63 -15.46 -32.40
N ASN A 332 -11.41 -14.38 -32.27
CA ASN A 332 -12.61 -14.05 -33.04
C ASN A 332 -13.47 -15.23 -33.57
N THR A 333 -14.64 -15.47 -32.97
CA THR A 333 -15.82 -15.93 -33.72
C THR A 333 -17.10 -15.58 -32.96
N GLY A 334 -17.91 -14.70 -33.56
CA GLY A 334 -19.16 -14.24 -32.99
C GLY A 334 -20.28 -15.26 -33.08
N TYR A 335 -21.13 -15.32 -32.05
CA TYR A 335 -22.41 -16.01 -32.07
C TYR A 335 -23.52 -15.04 -31.66
N ASN A 336 -24.34 -14.65 -32.63
CA ASN A 336 -25.66 -14.07 -32.41
C ASN A 336 -26.66 -15.21 -32.19
N ILE A 337 -27.37 -15.21 -31.06
CA ILE A 337 -28.55 -16.05 -30.87
C ILE A 337 -29.70 -15.16 -30.41
N THR A 338 -30.63 -14.91 -31.32
CA THR A 338 -31.95 -14.33 -31.04
C THR A 338 -32.91 -15.48 -30.75
N TYR A 339 -33.60 -15.47 -29.62
CA TYR A 339 -34.73 -16.37 -29.35
C TYR A 339 -36.04 -15.61 -29.57
N ASN A 340 -36.82 -16.05 -30.56
CA ASN A 340 -38.23 -15.72 -30.70
C ASN A 340 -39.04 -17.02 -30.59
N SER A 341 -40.06 -17.04 -29.74
CA SER A 341 -41.12 -18.04 -29.81
C SER A 341 -42.39 -17.49 -29.17
N ASP A 342 -43.26 -16.94 -30.04
CA ASP A 342 -44.68 -16.70 -29.78
C ASP A 342 -45.39 -18.01 -29.41
N TRP A 343 -46.16 -18.01 -28.32
CA TRP A 343 -47.24 -18.99 -28.11
C TRP A 343 -48.42 -18.32 -27.39
N ASN A 344 -49.49 -18.09 -28.15
CA ASN A 344 -50.81 -17.68 -27.69
C ASN A 344 -51.66 -18.93 -27.38
N SER A 345 -52.46 -18.87 -26.30
CA SER A 345 -53.64 -19.73 -26.13
C SER A 345 -54.64 -19.04 -25.20
N SER A 346 -55.71 -18.51 -25.81
CA SER A 346 -56.93 -18.08 -25.12
C SER A 346 -57.74 -19.27 -24.61
N ARG A 347 -58.25 -19.19 -23.38
CA ARG A 347 -59.68 -19.43 -23.09
C ARG A 347 -60.07 -18.81 -21.75
#